data_AF-A0AAV5J8G7-F1
#
_entry.id   AF-A0AAV5J8G7-F1
#
_cell.length_a   1.000
_cell.length_b   1.000
_cell.length_c   1.000
_cell.angle_alpha   90.00
_cell.angle_beta   90.00
_cell.angle_gamma   90.00
#
_symmetry.space_group_name_H-M   'P 1'
#
loop_
_entity.id
_entity.type
_entity.pdbx_description
1 polymer ?
#
loop_
_entity_poly.entity_id
_entity_poly.type
_entity_poly.pdbx_seq_one_letter_code
_entity_poly.pdbx_strand_id
1 'polypeptide(L)'
;MVDGFPFEVPEEYQNMPLLKGRAAVDMKVKVKDNPNLDECVFHIVLDGYNAPVTAGNFVDLVERRFYDGLEIQRADGFVVQTGDPEGPADGFIDPSTGKNRSVPLEIMVEGEKTPFYGATLEELGLYKAQTKLPFNAFGTMAMARDEFENNSASSQVFWLLKESELTPSNANILDGRYAVFGYVTENQDYLADLKVGDVIESIQVVSGLDNLINPSYKIAG
;
A
#
# COMPACT_ATOMS: atom_id res chain seq x y z
N MET A 1 13.37 -18.66 -15.73
CA MET A 1 12.65 -17.43 -16.10
C MET A 1 11.20 -17.81 -16.19
N VAL A 2 10.32 -17.12 -15.46
CA VAL A 2 8.87 -17.23 -15.69
C VAL A 2 8.59 -16.27 -16.83
N ASP A 3 8.15 -16.80 -17.97
CA ASP A 3 7.82 -16.03 -19.16
C ASP A 3 6.51 -15.27 -18.90
N GLY A 4 6.64 -14.02 -18.43
CA GLY A 4 5.51 -13.11 -18.23
C GLY A 4 4.95 -13.06 -16.81
N PHE A 5 4.08 -12.07 -16.60
CA PHE A 5 3.35 -11.88 -15.34
C PHE A 5 2.39 -13.06 -15.10
N PRO A 6 2.25 -13.58 -13.87
CA PRO A 6 1.73 -14.94 -13.64
C PRO A 6 0.22 -15.12 -13.88
N PHE A 7 -0.53 -14.04 -14.08
CA PHE A 7 -1.98 -14.08 -14.34
C PHE A 7 -2.48 -12.82 -15.05
N GLU A 8 -3.73 -12.84 -15.51
CA GLU A 8 -4.42 -11.68 -16.05
C GLU A 8 -5.25 -11.00 -14.95
N VAL A 9 -5.16 -9.66 -14.89
CA VAL A 9 -5.99 -8.83 -14.00
C VAL A 9 -7.39 -8.72 -14.61
N PRO A 10 -8.49 -8.75 -13.83
CA PRO A 10 -9.86 -8.62 -14.34
C PRO A 10 -10.07 -7.42 -15.27
N GLU A 11 -10.97 -7.57 -16.25
CA GLU A 11 -11.24 -6.56 -17.30
C GLU A 11 -11.62 -5.18 -16.72
N GLU A 12 -12.28 -5.17 -15.57
CA GLU A 12 -12.66 -3.97 -14.82
C GLU A 12 -11.47 -3.14 -14.31
N TYR A 13 -10.33 -3.77 -14.01
CA TYR A 13 -9.13 -3.10 -13.48
C TYR A 13 -7.97 -3.07 -14.49
N GLN A 14 -8.10 -3.71 -15.65
CA GLN A 14 -7.01 -3.85 -16.62
C GLN A 14 -6.45 -2.51 -17.14
N ASN A 15 -7.26 -1.45 -17.09
CA ASN A 15 -6.90 -0.11 -17.56
C ASN A 15 -6.42 0.82 -16.43
N MET A 16 -6.42 0.34 -15.18
CA MET A 16 -5.81 1.06 -14.06
C MET A 16 -4.28 0.97 -14.15
N PRO A 17 -3.53 1.82 -13.42
CA PRO A 17 -2.10 1.59 -13.20
C PRO A 17 -1.86 0.24 -12.52
N LEU A 18 -1.02 -0.61 -13.12
CA LEU A 18 -0.73 -1.96 -12.64
C LEU A 18 0.77 -2.14 -12.45
N LEU A 19 1.19 -2.67 -11.31
CA LEU A 19 2.58 -3.08 -11.11
C LEU A 19 2.75 -4.56 -11.49
N LYS A 20 3.27 -4.84 -12.69
CA LYS A 20 3.49 -6.20 -13.20
C LYS A 20 4.86 -6.77 -12.82
N GLY A 21 5.19 -6.74 -11.53
CA GLY A 21 6.45 -7.21 -11.01
C GLY A 21 6.70 -6.68 -9.60
N ARG A 22 7.95 -6.33 -9.30
CA ARG A 22 8.31 -5.63 -8.06
C ARG A 22 8.87 -4.25 -8.38
N ALA A 23 8.69 -3.33 -7.47
CA ALA A 23 9.35 -2.05 -7.45
C ALA A 23 9.91 -1.79 -6.05
N ALA A 24 10.88 -0.89 -5.94
CA ALA A 24 11.33 -0.39 -4.66
C ALA A 24 11.24 1.13 -4.64
N VAL A 25 10.87 1.67 -3.49
CA VAL A 25 10.79 3.12 -3.26
C VAL A 25 11.61 3.50 -2.04
N ASP A 26 12.16 4.71 -2.06
CA ASP A 26 12.73 5.36 -0.89
C ASP A 26 11.73 6.43 -0.41
N MET A 27 11.27 6.30 0.83
CA MET A 27 10.41 7.26 1.50
C MET A 27 11.22 8.07 2.51
N LYS A 28 11.41 9.35 2.23
CA LYS A 28 12.12 10.30 3.09
C LYS A 28 11.14 11.01 4.00
N VAL A 29 11.34 10.92 5.31
CA VAL A 29 10.46 11.50 6.32
C VAL A 29 11.24 12.45 7.21
N LYS A 30 10.70 13.65 7.39
CA LYS A 30 11.16 14.61 8.38
C LYS A 30 10.45 14.36 9.71
N VAL A 31 11.25 14.06 10.73
CA VAL A 31 10.76 13.77 12.07
C VAL A 31 10.87 15.04 12.90
N LYS A 32 9.73 15.64 13.25
CA LYS A 32 9.67 16.89 14.03
C LYS A 32 10.04 16.61 15.49
N ASP A 33 10.56 17.59 16.24
CA ASP A 33 10.67 17.52 17.71
C ASP A 33 11.32 16.26 18.31
N ASN A 34 12.21 15.58 17.58
CA ASN A 34 12.96 14.42 18.07
C ASN A 34 14.46 14.79 18.17
N PRO A 35 15.05 14.83 19.38
CA PRO A 35 16.42 15.31 19.57
C PRO A 35 17.49 14.36 18.98
N ASN A 36 17.11 13.15 18.59
CA ASN A 36 18.03 12.12 18.12
C ASN A 36 17.80 11.73 16.65
N LEU A 37 16.73 12.22 16.03
CA LEU A 37 16.34 11.86 14.67
C LEU A 37 15.60 13.03 14.03
N ASP A 38 16.28 13.77 13.14
CA ASP A 38 15.66 14.86 12.39
C ASP A 38 15.01 14.36 11.08
N GLU A 39 15.54 13.26 10.53
CA GLU A 39 15.20 12.74 9.22
C GLU A 39 15.48 11.23 9.16
N CYS A 40 14.61 10.48 8.48
CA CYS A 40 14.80 9.06 8.21
C CYS A 40 14.42 8.73 6.76
N VAL A 41 15.11 7.75 6.16
CA VAL A 41 14.76 7.20 4.84
C VAL A 41 14.39 5.74 5.01
N PHE A 42 13.18 5.38 4.60
CA PHE A 42 12.70 4.00 4.61
C PHE A 42 12.78 3.41 3.21
N HIS A 43 13.48 2.28 3.07
CA HIS A 43 13.51 1.51 1.83
C HIS A 43 12.36 0.51 1.82
N ILE A 44 11.46 0.60 0.84
CA ILE A 44 10.22 -0.19 0.79
C ILE A 44 10.19 -0.99 -0.51
N VAL A 45 9.99 -2.30 -0.40
CA VAL A 45 9.77 -3.19 -1.55
C VAL A 45 8.27 -3.41 -1.74
N LEU A 46 7.80 -3.21 -2.96
CA LEU A 46 6.40 -3.36 -3.39
C LEU A 46 6.24 -4.67 -4.17
N ASP A 47 5.20 -5.45 -3.87
CA ASP A 47 4.94 -6.76 -4.47
C ASP A 47 3.69 -6.74 -5.36
N GLY A 48 3.90 -6.39 -6.62
CA GLY A 48 2.88 -6.44 -7.66
C GLY A 48 2.56 -7.86 -8.13
N TYR A 49 3.31 -8.89 -7.77
CA TYR A 49 2.93 -10.27 -8.12
C TYR A 49 1.73 -10.76 -7.32
N ASN A 50 1.48 -10.18 -6.15
CA ASN A 50 0.37 -10.55 -5.28
C ASN A 50 -0.68 -9.43 -5.18
N ALA A 51 -0.27 -8.17 -5.36
CA ALA A 51 -1.16 -7.02 -5.32
C ALA A 51 -0.92 -6.03 -6.50
N PRO A 52 -1.08 -6.45 -7.77
CA PRO A 52 -0.76 -5.63 -8.93
C PRO A 52 -1.55 -4.32 -9.03
N VAL A 53 -2.84 -4.32 -8.67
CA VAL A 53 -3.68 -3.10 -8.77
C VAL A 53 -3.32 -2.13 -7.66
N THR A 54 -3.17 -2.64 -6.44
CA THR A 54 -2.87 -1.82 -5.25
C THR A 54 -1.47 -1.22 -5.34
N ALA A 55 -0.46 -2.04 -5.65
CA ALA A 55 0.92 -1.59 -5.82
C ALA A 55 1.08 -0.67 -7.04
N GLY A 56 0.38 -0.97 -8.15
CA GLY A 56 0.37 -0.13 -9.35
C GLY A 56 -0.18 1.27 -9.08
N ASN A 57 -1.29 1.35 -8.35
CA ASN A 57 -1.84 2.63 -7.91
C ASN A 57 -0.85 3.41 -7.03
N PHE A 58 -0.23 2.77 -6.04
CA PHE A 58 0.74 3.44 -5.17
C PHE A 58 1.93 4.00 -5.96
N VAL A 59 2.54 3.21 -6.83
CA VAL A 59 3.68 3.66 -7.67
C VAL A 59 3.27 4.81 -8.60
N ASP A 60 2.08 4.76 -9.20
CA ASP A 60 1.56 5.86 -10.02
C ASP A 60 1.39 7.16 -9.22
N LEU A 61 0.93 7.08 -7.97
CA LEU A 61 0.81 8.24 -7.08
C LEU A 61 2.17 8.77 -6.62
N VAL A 62 3.16 7.90 -6.40
CA VAL A 62 4.55 8.29 -6.14
C VAL A 62 5.12 9.08 -7.32
N GLU A 63 4.96 8.59 -8.56
CA GLU A 63 5.44 9.28 -9.76
C GLU A 63 4.73 10.63 -9.99
N ARG A 64 3.52 10.79 -9.48
CA ARG A 64 2.78 12.06 -9.46
C ARG A 64 3.21 13.02 -8.35
N ARG A 65 4.14 12.61 -7.47
CA ARG A 65 4.52 13.33 -6.25
C ARG A 65 3.34 13.59 -5.32
N PHE A 66 2.37 12.68 -5.32
CA PHE A 66 1.15 12.85 -4.51
C PHE A 66 1.45 12.86 -3.01
N TYR A 67 2.41 12.03 -2.58
CA TYR A 67 2.77 11.89 -1.17
C TYR A 67 3.74 12.96 -0.66
N ASP A 68 4.36 13.71 -1.56
CA ASP A 68 5.37 14.71 -1.21
C ASP A 68 4.71 15.86 -0.42
N GLY A 69 5.23 16.09 0.79
CA GLY A 69 4.73 17.10 1.72
C GLY A 69 3.54 16.66 2.58
N LEU A 70 2.98 15.46 2.37
CA LEU A 70 1.88 14.97 3.21
C LEU A 70 2.36 14.66 4.63
N GLU A 71 1.48 14.88 5.60
CA GLU A 71 1.75 14.56 6.99
C GLU A 71 1.39 13.10 7.32
N ILE A 72 2.04 12.58 8.35
CA ILE A 72 1.55 11.42 9.09
C ILE A 72 0.29 11.86 9.83
N GLN A 73 -0.86 11.26 9.51
CA GLN A 73 -2.15 11.65 10.09
C GLN A 73 -2.54 10.79 11.31
N ARG A 74 -1.96 9.60 11.44
CA ARG A 74 -2.20 8.69 12.56
C ARG A 74 -0.92 7.94 12.91
N ALA A 75 -0.59 7.94 14.19
CA ALA A 75 0.48 7.16 14.79
C ALA A 75 0.06 6.80 16.22
N ASP A 76 -0.45 5.58 16.41
CA ASP A 76 -1.09 5.16 17.68
C ASP A 76 -0.36 4.00 18.38
N GLY A 77 0.84 3.67 17.93
CA GLY A 77 1.64 2.56 18.43
C GLY A 77 1.26 1.19 17.84
N PHE A 78 0.16 1.10 17.08
CA PHE A 78 -0.20 -0.09 16.30
C PHE A 78 0.07 0.14 14.82
N VAL A 79 -0.29 1.31 14.31
CA VAL A 79 -0.09 1.69 12.91
C VAL A 79 0.46 3.12 12.79
N VAL A 80 1.18 3.35 11.69
CA VAL A 80 1.47 4.68 11.16
C VAL A 80 0.76 4.82 9.83
N GLN A 81 -0.01 5.89 9.62
CA GLN A 81 -0.81 6.09 8.42
C GLN A 81 -0.61 7.48 7.83
N THR A 82 -0.58 7.55 6.50
CA THR A 82 -0.50 8.78 5.70
C THR A 82 -1.32 8.65 4.42
N GLY A 83 -1.25 9.65 3.54
CA GLY A 83 -1.88 9.64 2.22
C GLY A 83 -3.29 10.22 2.18
N ASP A 84 -3.75 10.86 3.25
CA ASP A 84 -4.98 11.67 3.25
C ASP A 84 -4.69 13.03 2.63
N PRO A 85 -5.34 13.41 1.51
CA PRO A 85 -5.08 14.68 0.86
C PRO A 85 -5.64 15.85 1.66
N GLU A 86 -5.04 17.03 1.51
CA GLU A 86 -5.62 18.24 2.09
C GLU A 86 -6.98 18.58 1.44
N GLY A 87 -7.95 18.96 2.26
CA GLY A 87 -9.26 19.44 1.81
C GLY A 87 -10.39 18.42 1.97
N PRO A 88 -11.50 18.54 1.22
CA PRO A 88 -12.68 17.69 1.37
C PRO A 88 -12.60 16.37 0.60
N ALA A 89 -11.45 16.05 0.01
CA ALA A 89 -11.29 14.82 -0.75
C ALA A 89 -10.90 13.69 0.21
N ASP A 90 -11.57 12.54 0.11
CA ASP A 90 -11.27 11.36 0.92
C ASP A 90 -10.23 10.44 0.26
N GLY A 91 -9.55 10.91 -0.80
CA GLY A 91 -8.64 10.12 -1.62
C GLY A 91 -8.14 10.86 -2.86
N PHE A 92 -7.41 10.16 -3.73
CA PHE A 92 -6.85 10.75 -4.93
C PHE A 92 -7.94 11.10 -5.95
N ILE A 93 -8.08 12.39 -6.27
CA ILE A 93 -8.93 12.85 -7.37
C ILE A 93 -8.13 12.84 -8.66
N ASP A 94 -8.55 12.03 -9.62
CA ASP A 94 -7.89 11.93 -10.92
C ASP A 94 -8.09 13.25 -11.70
N PRO A 95 -7.02 14.01 -12.03
CA PRO A 95 -7.14 15.30 -12.70
C PRO A 95 -7.76 15.20 -14.10
N SER A 96 -7.73 14.03 -14.74
CA SER A 96 -8.30 13.83 -16.08
C SER A 96 -9.82 13.66 -16.06
N THR A 97 -10.36 13.12 -14.96
CA THR A 97 -11.80 12.82 -14.83
C THR A 97 -12.51 13.70 -13.80
N GLY A 98 -11.77 14.32 -12.89
CA GLY A 98 -12.30 15.05 -11.74
C GLY A 98 -13.00 14.17 -10.71
N LYS A 99 -12.77 12.85 -10.74
CA LYS A 99 -13.40 11.87 -9.86
C LYS A 99 -12.38 11.21 -8.94
N ASN A 100 -12.85 10.76 -7.77
CA ASN A 100 -12.07 9.91 -6.88
C ASN A 100 -11.66 8.62 -7.61
N ARG A 101 -10.38 8.25 -7.49
CA ARG A 101 -9.89 6.96 -7.96
C ARG A 101 -10.02 5.95 -6.81
N SER A 102 -10.92 5.00 -6.99
CA SER A 102 -11.07 3.86 -6.11
C SER A 102 -10.23 2.68 -6.57
N VAL A 103 -9.70 1.93 -5.60
CA VAL A 103 -8.92 0.70 -5.76
C VAL A 103 -9.69 -0.42 -5.05
N PRO A 104 -9.85 -1.60 -5.68
CA PRO A 104 -10.52 -2.72 -5.04
C PRO A 104 -9.70 -3.31 -3.90
N LEU A 105 -10.36 -3.92 -2.93
CA LEU A 105 -9.68 -4.83 -2.01
C LEU A 105 -9.05 -5.96 -2.83
N GLU A 106 -7.77 -6.24 -2.62
CA GLU A 106 -6.99 -7.20 -3.40
C GLU A 106 -6.26 -8.13 -2.44
N ILE A 107 -6.64 -9.42 -2.42
CA ILE A 107 -6.11 -10.40 -1.48
C ILE A 107 -5.67 -11.65 -2.22
N MET A 108 -4.37 -11.94 -2.16
CA MET A 108 -3.80 -13.18 -2.68
C MET A 108 -3.72 -14.25 -1.59
N VAL A 109 -4.28 -15.43 -1.88
CA VAL A 109 -4.32 -16.58 -0.96
C VAL A 109 -3.30 -17.64 -1.37
N GLU A 110 -2.73 -18.34 -0.40
CA GLU A 110 -1.87 -19.50 -0.66
C GLU A 110 -2.61 -20.59 -1.45
N GLY A 111 -1.95 -21.17 -2.45
CA GLY A 111 -2.54 -22.18 -3.33
C GLY A 111 -3.38 -21.61 -4.49
N GLU A 112 -3.82 -20.35 -4.39
CA GLU A 112 -4.54 -19.68 -5.48
C GLU A 112 -3.59 -19.16 -6.56
N LYS A 113 -4.13 -19.07 -7.79
CA LYS A 113 -3.40 -18.59 -8.97
C LYS A 113 -3.57 -17.09 -9.20
N THR A 114 -4.66 -16.51 -8.71
CA THR A 114 -5.01 -15.09 -8.89
C THR A 114 -5.53 -14.51 -7.57
N PRO A 115 -5.37 -13.20 -7.33
CA PRO A 115 -5.96 -12.54 -6.18
C PRO A 115 -7.50 -12.58 -6.23
N PHE A 116 -8.13 -12.56 -5.06
CA PHE A 116 -9.53 -12.19 -4.93
C PHE A 116 -9.65 -10.66 -4.91
N TYR A 117 -10.69 -10.15 -5.56
CA TYR A 117 -10.96 -8.72 -5.66
C TYR A 117 -12.31 -8.39 -5.02
N GLY A 118 -12.37 -7.27 -4.30
CA GLY A 118 -13.59 -6.67 -3.76
C GLY A 118 -14.31 -7.47 -2.66
N ALA A 119 -13.68 -8.50 -2.12
CA ALA A 119 -14.24 -9.34 -1.06
C ALA A 119 -13.20 -9.68 0.00
N THR A 120 -13.61 -9.65 1.26
CA THR A 120 -12.81 -10.15 2.39
C THR A 120 -12.81 -11.68 2.40
N LEU A 121 -11.82 -12.28 3.07
CA LEU A 121 -11.82 -13.74 3.25
C LEU A 121 -13.02 -14.23 4.07
N GLU A 122 -13.56 -13.40 4.96
CA GLU A 122 -14.76 -13.71 5.73
C GLU A 122 -16.00 -13.81 4.85
N GLU A 123 -16.21 -12.86 3.94
CA GLU A 123 -17.33 -12.89 2.98
C GLU A 123 -17.22 -14.07 2.00
N LEU A 124 -15.99 -14.47 1.65
CA LEU A 124 -15.72 -15.64 0.83
C LEU A 124 -15.85 -16.98 1.60
N GLY A 125 -16.05 -16.94 2.92
CA GLY A 125 -16.10 -18.13 3.77
C GLY A 125 -14.74 -18.82 3.99
N LEU A 126 -13.65 -18.12 3.71
CA LEU A 126 -12.26 -18.61 3.74
C LEU A 126 -11.56 -18.30 5.08
N TYR A 127 -12.21 -18.58 6.21
CA TYR A 127 -11.73 -18.23 7.57
C TYR A 127 -10.37 -18.82 7.98
N LYS A 128 -9.90 -19.86 7.29
CA LYS A 128 -8.62 -20.55 7.58
C LYS A 128 -7.59 -20.40 6.47
N ALA A 129 -7.93 -19.65 5.42
CA ALA A 129 -7.00 -19.40 4.33
C ALA A 129 -5.86 -18.51 4.82
N GLN A 130 -4.66 -18.81 4.33
CA GLN A 130 -3.47 -17.99 4.59
C GLN A 130 -3.26 -17.05 3.40
N THR A 131 -3.01 -15.78 3.68
CA THR A 131 -2.65 -14.82 2.62
C THR A 131 -1.18 -15.02 2.24
N LYS A 132 -0.85 -14.83 0.95
CA LYS A 132 0.56 -14.82 0.52
C LYS A 132 1.33 -13.63 1.07
N LEU A 133 0.62 -12.54 1.36
CA LEU A 133 1.14 -11.34 2.00
C LEU A 133 0.45 -11.14 3.36
N PRO A 134 0.95 -11.76 4.43
CA PRO A 134 0.37 -11.64 5.76
C PRO A 134 0.87 -10.40 6.53
N PHE A 135 0.07 -9.91 7.47
CA PHE A 135 0.43 -8.89 8.46
C PHE A 135 1.28 -9.46 9.62
N ASN A 136 2.32 -10.23 9.30
CA ASN A 136 3.11 -10.95 10.29
C ASN A 136 4.41 -10.24 10.69
N ALA A 137 4.74 -9.12 10.06
CA ALA A 137 6.00 -8.43 10.27
C ALA A 137 5.80 -6.93 10.57
N PHE A 138 6.64 -6.42 11.46
CA PHE A 138 6.84 -4.99 11.63
C PHE A 138 7.23 -4.37 10.27
N GLY A 139 6.62 -3.24 9.90
CA GLY A 139 6.86 -2.58 8.62
C GLY A 139 6.08 -3.15 7.44
N THR A 140 5.14 -4.09 7.67
CA THR A 140 4.16 -4.50 6.65
C THR A 140 3.34 -3.30 6.22
N MET A 141 3.27 -3.04 4.91
CA MET A 141 2.58 -1.92 4.30
C MET A 141 1.29 -2.37 3.61
N ALA A 142 0.19 -1.68 3.91
CA ALA A 142 -1.12 -1.98 3.36
C ALA A 142 -1.92 -0.72 3.02
N MET A 143 -2.89 -0.89 2.15
CA MET A 143 -3.77 0.19 1.70
C MET A 143 -4.95 0.33 2.68
N ALA A 144 -5.19 1.55 3.14
CA ALA A 144 -6.35 1.86 3.97
C ALA A 144 -7.63 1.94 3.12
N ARG A 145 -8.77 1.62 3.74
CA ARG A 145 -10.09 1.64 3.14
C ARG A 145 -11.16 1.92 4.19
N ASP A 146 -12.36 2.30 3.75
CA ASP A 146 -13.56 2.29 4.59
C ASP A 146 -13.86 0.86 5.06
N GLU A 147 -14.23 0.70 6.32
CA GLU A 147 -14.53 -0.58 6.95
C GLU A 147 -15.65 -1.35 6.24
N PHE A 148 -16.68 -0.64 5.77
CA PHE A 148 -17.90 -1.22 5.21
C PHE A 148 -17.95 -1.24 3.68
N GLU A 149 -16.94 -0.68 3.00
CA GLU A 149 -16.85 -0.68 1.54
C GLU A 149 -15.49 -1.22 1.08
N ASN A 150 -15.48 -2.44 0.55
CA ASN A 150 -14.26 -3.14 0.15
C ASN A 150 -13.53 -2.43 -1.01
N ASN A 151 -14.26 -1.71 -1.87
CA ASN A 151 -13.68 -1.03 -3.04
C ASN A 151 -13.51 0.48 -2.83
N SER A 152 -13.30 0.91 -1.58
CA SER A 152 -13.15 2.32 -1.21
C SER A 152 -11.71 2.82 -1.11
N ALA A 153 -10.72 1.91 -1.16
CA ALA A 153 -9.31 2.29 -1.06
C ALA A 153 -8.93 3.31 -2.15
N SER A 154 -7.97 4.18 -1.87
CA SER A 154 -7.52 5.19 -2.83
C SER A 154 -6.05 5.51 -2.65
N SER A 155 -5.71 6.48 -1.80
CA SER A 155 -4.35 6.98 -1.62
C SER A 155 -3.75 6.69 -0.26
N GLN A 156 -4.59 6.47 0.75
CA GLN A 156 -4.15 6.32 2.14
C GLN A 156 -3.47 4.95 2.36
N VAL A 157 -2.29 4.98 2.97
CA VAL A 157 -1.49 3.78 3.27
C VAL A 157 -1.10 3.76 4.74
N PHE A 158 -0.91 2.56 5.29
CA PHE A 158 -0.42 2.40 6.64
C PHE A 158 0.65 1.32 6.76
N TRP A 159 1.50 1.46 7.77
CA TRP A 159 2.50 0.50 8.18
C TRP A 159 2.18 -0.06 9.56
N LEU A 160 2.37 -1.36 9.71
CA LEU A 160 2.17 -2.07 10.97
C LEU A 160 3.39 -1.91 11.90
N LEU A 161 3.18 -1.43 13.12
CA LEU A 161 4.22 -1.24 14.15
C LEU A 161 4.29 -2.39 15.18
N LYS A 162 3.35 -3.31 15.15
CA LYS A 162 3.28 -4.41 16.12
C LYS A 162 2.92 -5.69 15.39
N GLU A 163 3.57 -6.80 15.73
CA GLU A 163 3.06 -8.11 15.34
C GLU A 163 1.59 -8.20 15.75
N SER A 164 0.73 -8.51 14.78
CA SER A 164 -0.70 -8.49 15.04
C SER A 164 -1.06 -9.52 16.10
N GLU A 165 -1.99 -9.16 16.98
CA GLU A 165 -2.45 -10.09 18.01
C GLU A 165 -3.12 -11.28 17.33
N LEU A 166 -2.52 -12.46 17.55
CA LEU A 166 -3.04 -13.70 17.02
C LEU A 166 -4.29 -14.09 17.81
N THR A 167 -5.36 -14.40 17.09
CA THR A 167 -6.52 -15.10 17.67
C THR A 167 -6.09 -16.43 18.29
N PRO A 168 -6.91 -17.05 19.17
CA PRO A 168 -6.63 -18.40 19.71
C PRO A 168 -6.39 -19.48 18.64
N SER A 169 -6.86 -19.26 17.41
CA SER A 169 -6.61 -20.09 16.22
C SER A 169 -5.32 -19.75 15.47
N ASN A 170 -4.46 -18.90 16.04
CA ASN A 170 -3.21 -18.42 15.44
C ASN A 170 -3.43 -17.63 14.12
N ALA A 171 -4.60 -17.02 13.95
CA ALA A 171 -4.94 -16.20 12.79
C ALA A 171 -4.88 -14.70 13.13
N ASN A 172 -4.32 -13.92 12.21
CA ASN A 172 -4.22 -12.47 12.32
C ASN A 172 -5.57 -11.82 11.97
N ILE A 173 -5.99 -10.82 12.74
CA ILE A 173 -7.28 -10.12 12.56
C ILE A 173 -7.28 -9.23 11.30
N LEU A 174 -6.12 -8.74 10.86
CA LEU A 174 -6.00 -7.88 9.68
C LEU A 174 -5.90 -8.68 8.37
N ASP A 175 -5.42 -9.93 8.45
CA ASP A 175 -5.30 -10.80 7.27
C ASP A 175 -6.66 -11.06 6.66
N GLY A 176 -6.74 -10.91 5.34
CA GLY A 176 -7.98 -11.07 4.59
C GLY A 176 -8.97 -9.90 4.71
N ARG A 177 -8.58 -8.79 5.33
CA ARG A 177 -9.39 -7.56 5.43
C ARG A 177 -8.78 -6.34 4.74
N TYR A 178 -7.48 -6.33 4.53
CA TYR A 178 -6.74 -5.26 3.85
C TYR A 178 -5.81 -5.82 2.77
N ALA A 179 -5.55 -5.01 1.75
CA ALA A 179 -4.57 -5.32 0.71
C ALA A 179 -3.16 -4.95 1.21
N VAL A 180 -2.39 -5.97 1.60
CA VAL A 180 -0.94 -5.83 1.82
C VAL A 180 -0.28 -5.80 0.45
N PHE A 181 0.65 -4.86 0.24
CA PHE A 181 1.31 -4.72 -1.06
C PHE A 181 2.79 -4.33 -0.97
N GLY A 182 3.34 -4.17 0.23
CA GLY A 182 4.76 -3.87 0.39
C GLY A 182 5.28 -4.11 1.81
N TYR A 183 6.60 -4.02 1.93
CA TYR A 183 7.32 -4.19 3.19
C TYR A 183 8.46 -3.19 3.28
N VAL A 184 8.61 -2.56 4.43
CA VAL A 184 9.83 -1.83 4.76
C VAL A 184 10.96 -2.84 4.98
N THR A 185 12.09 -2.61 4.33
CA THR A 185 13.24 -3.52 4.32
C THR A 185 14.50 -2.89 4.92
N GLU A 186 14.54 -1.56 5.04
CA GLU A 186 15.60 -0.83 5.75
C GLU A 186 14.98 0.23 6.65
N ASN A 187 15.61 0.47 7.81
CA ASN A 187 15.20 1.47 8.80
C ASN A 187 13.79 1.27 9.40
N GLN A 188 13.23 0.06 9.30
CA GLN A 188 11.89 -0.23 9.82
C GLN A 188 11.73 0.19 11.29
N ASP A 189 12.72 -0.06 12.16
CA ASP A 189 12.61 0.23 13.61
C ASP A 189 12.27 1.71 13.90
N TYR A 190 12.67 2.64 13.02
CA TYR A 190 12.35 4.07 13.14
C TYR A 190 10.90 4.42 12.79
N LEU A 191 10.11 3.50 12.23
CA LEU A 191 8.67 3.72 12.03
C LEU A 191 7.97 3.97 13.37
N ALA A 192 8.45 3.36 14.46
CA ALA A 192 7.88 3.56 15.79
C ALA A 192 8.16 4.96 16.37
N ASP A 193 9.16 5.68 15.83
CA ASP A 193 9.48 7.05 16.23
C ASP A 193 8.65 8.11 15.48
N LEU A 194 7.90 7.69 14.44
CA LEU A 194 7.02 8.58 13.70
C LEU A 194 5.79 8.96 14.53
N LYS A 195 5.40 10.22 14.45
CA LYS A 195 4.22 10.77 15.13
C LYS A 195 3.35 11.59 14.17
N VAL A 196 2.13 11.85 14.61
CA VAL A 196 1.21 12.74 13.90
C VAL A 196 1.88 14.09 13.65
N GLY A 197 1.83 14.55 12.40
CA GLY A 197 2.45 15.79 11.95
C GLY A 197 3.89 15.65 11.44
N ASP A 198 4.55 14.50 11.57
CA ASP A 198 5.80 14.24 10.80
C ASP A 198 5.48 14.29 9.31
N VAL A 199 6.45 14.67 8.48
CA VAL A 199 6.20 15.02 7.07
C VAL A 199 6.92 14.05 6.15
N ILE A 200 6.21 13.46 5.20
CA ILE A 200 6.80 12.76 4.06
C ILE A 200 7.43 13.83 3.17
N GLU A 201 8.74 14.02 3.21
CA GLU A 201 9.40 15.02 2.35
C GLU A 201 9.35 14.61 0.88
N SER A 202 9.55 13.32 0.62
CA SER A 202 9.38 12.75 -0.71
C SER A 202 9.27 11.24 -0.69
N ILE A 203 8.58 10.67 -1.67
CA ILE A 203 8.73 9.26 -2.03
C ILE A 203 9.26 9.16 -3.45
N GLN A 204 10.25 8.32 -3.70
CA GLN A 204 10.88 8.16 -5.01
C GLN A 204 11.01 6.70 -5.39
N VAL A 205 10.65 6.33 -6.63
CA VAL A 205 10.90 4.99 -7.16
C VAL A 205 12.38 4.85 -7.47
N VAL A 206 13.04 3.88 -6.84
CA VAL A 206 14.49 3.64 -7.00
C VAL A 206 14.80 2.43 -7.88
N SER A 207 13.84 1.51 -8.06
CA SER A 207 13.94 0.41 -9.03
C SER A 207 12.56 -0.14 -9.41
N GLY A 208 12.48 -0.81 -10.57
CA GLY A 208 11.28 -1.54 -11.00
C GLY A 208 10.15 -0.67 -11.56
N LEU A 209 10.42 0.60 -11.89
CA LEU A 209 9.44 1.49 -12.55
C LEU A 209 9.01 0.94 -13.92
N ASP A 210 9.89 0.22 -14.61
CA ASP A 210 9.64 -0.49 -15.86
C ASP A 210 8.57 -1.59 -15.75
N ASN A 211 8.26 -2.04 -14.52
CA ASN A 211 7.15 -2.96 -14.26
C ASN A 211 5.79 -2.25 -14.15
N LEU A 212 5.75 -0.92 -14.07
CA LEU A 212 4.50 -0.16 -14.05
C LEU A 212 3.90 -0.08 -15.45
N ILE A 213 2.68 -0.57 -15.59
CA ILE A 213 1.91 -0.56 -16.84
C ILE A 213 0.70 0.35 -16.67
N ASN A 214 0.26 0.98 -17.77
CA ASN A 214 -0.83 1.96 -17.81
C ASN A 214 -0.67 3.11 -16.80
N PRO A 215 0.51 3.77 -16.73
CA PRO A 215 0.65 4.95 -15.88
C PRO A 215 -0.37 6.00 -16.33
N SER A 216 -1.04 6.59 -15.34
CA SER A 216 -2.03 7.63 -15.59
C SER A 216 -1.40 9.02 -15.64
N TYR A 217 -0.18 9.17 -15.12
CA TYR A 217 0.58 10.42 -15.21
C TYR A 217 1.09 10.63 -16.64
N LYS A 218 1.24 11.90 -17.03
CA LYS A 218 1.89 12.22 -18.30
C LYS A 218 3.39 12.04 -18.10
N ILE A 219 3.99 11.05 -18.77
CA ILE A 219 5.44 11.00 -18.92
C ILE A 219 5.83 12.26 -19.69
N ALA A 220 6.53 13.19 -19.04
CA ALA A 220 7.15 14.30 -19.75
C ALA A 220 8.22 13.68 -20.66
N GLY A 221 7.98 13.71 -21.97
CA GLY A 221 8.93 13.27 -22.99
C GLY A 221 10.13 14.20 -23.13
#